data_AF-A0A523YK94-F1
#
_entry.id   AF-A0A523YK94-F1
#
_cell.length_a   1.000
_cell.length_b   1.000
_cell.length_c   1.000
_cell.angle_alpha   90.00
_cell.angle_beta   90.00
_cell.angle_gamma   90.00
#
_symmetry.space_group_name_H-M   'P 1'
#
loop_
_entity.id
_entity.type
_entity.pdbx_description
1 polymer ?
#
loop_
_entity_poly.entity_id
_entity_poly.type
_entity_poly.pdbx_seq_one_letter_code
_entity_poly.pdbx_strand_id
1 'polypeptide(L)'
;MQLASMPSSIIERLPNKEMQRFMLHVAEMSKAISPIVEIGASGAKLAQLGGTAAWISAELSGVVERMIEVGRQIEKSEYGWLGFLTVEALVTIYTMEKEGKLDEFKSSLMKYHRNAKNVEETISELLQSDVIKPREEILRDAFDAHLKGRFTLSIPVFLSQLEGAFWDYGSKVGIVKGQVVKLRNGTETKLHSFEKLLDKSEIGDVYKKFSEWYVSKQSQKRNDILHGRLIHYADELDSCHLILALRVAANILR
;
A
#
# COMPACT_ATOMS: atom_id res chain seq x y z
N MET A 1 -6.18 -22.81 14.20
CA MET A 1 -5.57 -21.78 15.08
C MET A 1 -6.71 -20.92 15.59
N GLN A 2 -6.97 -20.82 16.90
CA GLN A 2 -8.10 -20.02 17.39
C GLN A 2 -7.86 -18.54 17.06
N LEU A 3 -8.77 -17.89 16.33
CA LEU A 3 -8.67 -16.46 16.00
C LEU A 3 -8.52 -15.58 17.25
N ALA A 4 -9.11 -16.00 18.37
CA ALA A 4 -8.98 -15.37 19.67
C ALA A 4 -7.55 -15.32 20.23
N SER A 5 -6.65 -16.19 19.73
CA SER A 5 -5.25 -16.28 20.15
C SER A 5 -4.26 -15.74 19.11
N MET A 6 -4.72 -15.05 18.06
CA MET A 6 -3.80 -14.31 17.17
C MET A 6 -3.01 -13.28 18.00
N PRO A 7 -1.67 -13.38 18.03
CA PRO A 7 -0.83 -12.40 18.71
C PRO A 7 -1.04 -11.02 18.10
N SER A 8 -1.16 -9.99 18.95
CA SER A 8 -1.26 -8.59 18.53
C SER A 8 -0.14 -8.21 17.54
N SER A 9 1.04 -8.82 17.72
CA SER A 9 2.20 -8.65 16.86
C SER A 9 2.02 -9.14 15.42
N ILE A 10 1.05 -10.00 15.12
CA ILE A 10 0.69 -10.39 13.75
C ILE A 10 -0.25 -9.34 13.13
N ILE A 11 -1.21 -8.84 13.91
CA ILE A 11 -2.13 -7.80 13.47
C ILE A 11 -1.37 -6.51 13.22
N GLU A 12 -0.47 -6.10 14.11
CA GLU A 12 0.37 -4.90 14.00
C GLU A 12 1.30 -4.91 12.78
N ARG A 13 1.59 -6.08 12.20
CA ARG A 13 2.39 -6.23 10.98
C ARG A 13 1.58 -6.10 9.69
N LEU A 14 0.26 -5.93 9.77
CA LEU A 14 -0.58 -5.73 8.61
C LEU A 14 -0.32 -4.35 7.99
N PRO A 15 -0.37 -4.23 6.65
CA PRO A 15 0.21 -3.11 5.91
C PRO A 15 -0.54 -1.78 6.06
N ASN A 16 -1.78 -1.78 6.56
CA ASN A 16 -2.52 -0.54 6.80
C ASN A 16 -3.40 -0.60 8.06
N LYS A 17 -3.70 0.57 8.61
CA LYS A 17 -4.49 0.73 9.84
C LYS A 17 -5.94 0.25 9.71
N GLU A 18 -6.52 0.24 8.51
CA GLU A 18 -7.89 -0.26 8.29
C GLU A 18 -7.95 -1.78 8.37
N MET A 19 -6.98 -2.48 7.79
CA MET A 19 -6.82 -3.93 7.86
C MET A 19 -6.41 -4.37 9.27
N GLN A 20 -5.58 -3.58 9.94
CA GLN A 20 -5.32 -3.74 11.38
C GLN A 20 -6.61 -3.60 12.20
N ARG A 21 -7.38 -2.53 12.01
CA ARG A 21 -8.66 -2.30 12.71
C ARG A 21 -9.69 -3.37 12.40
N PHE A 22 -9.83 -3.77 11.15
CA PHE A 22 -10.72 -4.83 10.73
C PHE A 22 -10.34 -6.15 11.38
N MET A 23 -9.06 -6.52 11.37
CA MET A 23 -8.56 -7.75 12.00
C MET A 23 -8.64 -7.71 13.52
N LEU A 24 -8.45 -6.54 14.14
CA LEU A 24 -8.75 -6.29 15.55
C LEU A 24 -10.22 -6.51 15.84
N HIS A 25 -11.12 -5.97 15.01
CA HIS A 25 -12.56 -6.14 15.18
C HIS A 25 -12.98 -7.60 15.01
N VAL A 26 -12.41 -8.32 14.04
CA VAL A 26 -12.63 -9.76 13.86
C VAL A 26 -12.08 -10.56 15.04
N ALA A 27 -10.92 -10.20 15.59
CA ALA A 27 -10.35 -10.84 16.77
C ALA A 27 -11.19 -10.56 18.04
N GLU A 28 -11.71 -9.33 18.20
CA GLU A 28 -12.63 -8.94 19.27
C GLU A 28 -13.96 -9.68 19.16
N MET A 29 -14.54 -9.78 17.96
CA MET A 29 -15.73 -10.59 17.69
C MET A 29 -15.48 -12.06 18.03
N SER A 30 -14.32 -12.61 17.65
CA SER A 30 -13.94 -13.99 18.01
C SER A 30 -13.83 -14.19 19.52
N LYS A 31 -13.23 -13.25 20.26
CA LYS A 31 -13.17 -13.26 21.73
C LYS A 31 -14.55 -13.15 22.37
N ALA A 32 -15.44 -12.34 21.83
CA ALA A 32 -16.81 -12.20 22.33
C ALA A 32 -17.65 -13.47 22.12
N ILE A 33 -17.37 -14.23 21.06
CA ILE A 33 -18.07 -15.48 20.73
C ILE A 33 -17.51 -16.67 21.53
N SER A 34 -16.21 -16.65 21.91
CA SER A 34 -15.56 -17.79 22.59
C SER A 34 -16.24 -18.25 23.90
N PRO A 35 -16.66 -17.36 24.83
CA PRO A 35 -17.39 -17.77 26.04
C PRO A 35 -18.77 -18.37 25.73
N ILE A 36 -19.42 -17.93 24.65
CA ILE A 36 -20.74 -18.46 24.23
C ILE A 36 -20.60 -19.90 23.74
N VAL A 37 -19.49 -20.22 23.07
CA VAL A 37 -19.13 -21.58 22.66
C VAL A 37 -18.86 -22.47 23.88
N GLU A 38 -18.14 -21.97 24.88
CA GLU A 38 -17.83 -22.71 26.12
C GLU A 38 -19.07 -22.96 26.99
N ILE A 39 -19.97 -21.98 27.12
CA ILE A 39 -21.23 -22.10 27.86
C ILE A 39 -22.20 -23.06 27.13
N GLY A 40 -22.18 -23.08 25.80
CA GLY A 40 -22.96 -23.99 24.93
C GLY A 40 -22.76 -25.48 25.22
N ALA A 41 -21.58 -25.87 25.73
CA ALA A 41 -21.22 -27.26 26.01
C ALA A 41 -21.86 -27.84 27.29
N SER A 42 -22.57 -27.04 28.10
CA SER A 42 -23.00 -27.39 29.45
C SER A 42 -24.51 -27.68 29.65
N GLY A 43 -25.36 -27.63 28.61
CA GLY A 43 -26.78 -28.00 28.77
C GLY A 43 -27.60 -28.16 27.47
N ALA A 44 -28.68 -28.96 27.50
CA ALA A 44 -29.41 -29.42 26.31
C ALA A 44 -30.11 -28.32 25.47
N LYS A 45 -30.55 -27.21 26.08
CA LYS A 45 -31.11 -26.04 25.36
C LYS A 45 -30.01 -25.10 24.83
N LEU A 46 -28.80 -25.25 25.37
CA LEU A 46 -27.57 -24.55 25.00
C LEU A 46 -26.76 -25.33 23.95
N ALA A 47 -26.99 -26.63 23.76
CA ALA A 47 -26.35 -27.42 22.70
C ALA A 47 -26.73 -26.95 21.29
N GLN A 48 -27.95 -26.42 21.08
CA GLN A 48 -28.32 -25.73 19.83
C GLN A 48 -27.53 -24.43 19.64
N LEU A 49 -27.38 -23.62 20.70
CA LEU A 49 -26.56 -22.40 20.68
C LEU A 49 -25.06 -22.71 20.56
N GLY A 50 -24.58 -23.81 21.13
CA GLY A 50 -23.21 -24.31 21.01
C GLY A 50 -22.91 -24.81 19.61
N GLY A 51 -23.87 -25.49 18.96
CA GLY A 51 -23.80 -25.85 17.54
C GLY A 51 -23.78 -24.62 16.63
N THR A 52 -24.65 -23.64 16.87
CA THR A 52 -24.66 -22.37 16.12
C THR A 52 -23.40 -21.55 16.37
N ALA A 53 -22.91 -21.44 17.61
CA ALA A 53 -21.71 -20.68 17.94
C ALA A 53 -20.43 -21.37 17.43
N ALA A 54 -20.35 -22.71 17.50
CA ALA A 54 -19.26 -23.47 16.89
C ALA A 54 -19.26 -23.35 15.37
N TRP A 55 -20.44 -23.38 14.73
CA TRP A 55 -20.58 -23.15 13.29
C TRP A 55 -20.17 -21.72 12.89
N ILE A 56 -20.62 -20.69 13.62
CA ILE A 56 -20.21 -19.29 13.39
C ILE A 56 -18.69 -19.14 13.56
N SER A 57 -18.11 -19.74 14.60
CA SER A 57 -16.66 -19.70 14.84
C SER A 57 -15.86 -20.40 13.74
N ALA A 58 -16.33 -21.55 13.27
CA ALA A 58 -15.72 -22.29 12.15
C ALA A 58 -15.83 -21.49 10.84
N GLU A 59 -16.98 -20.87 10.56
CA GLU A 59 -17.18 -20.07 9.36
C GLU A 59 -16.32 -18.80 9.40
N LEU A 60 -16.26 -18.10 10.53
CA LEU A 60 -15.37 -16.94 10.71
C LEU A 60 -13.89 -17.32 10.59
N SER A 61 -13.48 -18.47 11.15
CA SER A 61 -12.11 -18.99 10.99
C SER A 61 -11.80 -19.27 9.52
N GLY A 62 -12.73 -19.92 8.80
CA GLY A 62 -12.62 -20.15 7.37
C GLY A 62 -12.55 -18.85 6.56
N VAL A 63 -13.33 -17.84 6.91
CA VAL A 63 -13.27 -16.50 6.28
C VAL A 63 -11.90 -15.87 6.49
N VAL A 64 -11.37 -15.87 7.72
CA VAL A 64 -10.07 -15.27 8.00
C VAL A 64 -8.93 -16.02 7.32
N GLU A 65 -8.95 -17.35 7.31
CA GLU A 65 -7.96 -18.13 6.56
C GLU A 65 -7.98 -17.79 5.07
N ARG A 66 -9.17 -17.65 4.48
CA ARG A 66 -9.32 -17.18 3.09
C ARG A 66 -8.75 -15.77 2.90
N MET A 67 -9.01 -14.85 3.83
CA MET A 67 -8.48 -13.49 3.75
C MET A 67 -6.95 -13.43 3.89
N ILE A 68 -6.36 -14.22 4.79
CA ILE A 68 -4.91 -14.35 4.92
C ILE A 68 -4.30 -14.92 3.64
N GLU A 69 -4.93 -15.94 3.05
CA GLU A 69 -4.47 -16.51 1.79
C GLU A 69 -4.56 -15.51 0.64
N VAL A 70 -5.68 -14.79 0.50
CA VAL A 70 -5.81 -13.70 -0.46
C VAL A 70 -4.71 -12.65 -0.25
N GLY A 71 -4.46 -12.24 1.00
CA GLY A 71 -3.38 -11.31 1.32
C GLY A 71 -2.01 -11.81 0.87
N ARG A 72 -1.67 -13.08 1.14
CA ARG A 72 -0.40 -13.69 0.70
C ARG A 72 -0.27 -13.81 -0.81
N GLN A 73 -1.37 -14.05 -1.52
CA GLN A 73 -1.36 -14.13 -2.97
C GLN A 73 -1.18 -12.74 -3.58
N ILE A 74 -1.87 -11.73 -3.04
CA ILE A 74 -1.71 -10.34 -3.43
C ILE A 74 -0.27 -9.88 -3.22
N GLU A 75 0.36 -10.23 -2.10
CA GLU A 75 1.78 -9.93 -1.85
C GLU A 75 2.74 -10.48 -2.93
N LYS A 76 2.33 -11.53 -3.66
CA LYS A 76 3.09 -12.14 -4.75
C LYS A 76 2.70 -11.61 -6.13
N SER A 77 1.61 -10.83 -6.24
CA SER A 77 1.11 -10.27 -7.50
C SER A 77 1.96 -9.11 -8.01
N GLU A 78 1.76 -8.73 -9.28
CA GLU A 78 2.30 -7.50 -9.88
C GLU A 78 1.99 -6.25 -9.04
N TYR A 79 0.86 -6.26 -8.32
CA TYR A 79 0.32 -5.16 -7.56
C TYR A 79 0.45 -5.33 -6.04
N GLY A 80 1.25 -6.29 -5.57
CA GLY A 80 1.45 -6.53 -4.13
C GLY A 80 2.05 -5.35 -3.35
N TRP A 81 2.64 -4.38 -4.06
CA TRP A 81 3.11 -3.13 -3.49
C TRP A 81 2.00 -2.13 -3.15
N LEU A 82 0.76 -2.39 -3.59
CA LEU A 82 -0.43 -1.60 -3.28
C LEU A 82 -1.12 -1.99 -1.96
N GLY A 83 -0.42 -2.64 -1.02
CA GLY A 83 -0.98 -3.15 0.24
C GLY A 83 -1.63 -2.11 1.16
N PHE A 84 -1.59 -0.82 0.81
CA PHE A 84 -2.28 0.27 1.51
C PHE A 84 -3.71 0.50 0.99
N LEU A 85 -4.09 -0.07 -0.16
CA LEU A 85 -5.45 0.01 -0.67
C LEU A 85 -6.44 -0.69 0.27
N THR A 86 -7.73 -0.40 0.08
CA THR A 86 -8.80 -1.06 0.82
C THR A 86 -8.78 -2.56 0.55
N VAL A 87 -9.22 -3.36 1.53
CA VAL A 87 -9.35 -4.82 1.37
C VAL A 87 -10.19 -5.17 0.15
N GLU A 88 -11.26 -4.40 -0.11
CA GLU A 88 -12.09 -4.55 -1.30
C GLU A 88 -11.28 -4.40 -2.59
N ALA A 89 -10.52 -3.32 -2.75
CA ALA A 89 -9.71 -3.09 -3.93
C ALA A 89 -8.63 -4.19 -4.12
N LEU A 90 -8.01 -4.60 -3.01
CA LEU A 90 -7.04 -5.69 -2.99
C LEU A 90 -7.67 -7.02 -3.45
N VAL A 91 -8.86 -7.37 -2.94
CA VAL A 91 -9.62 -8.56 -3.36
C VAL A 91 -10.04 -8.49 -4.84
N THR A 92 -10.43 -7.31 -5.32
CA THR A 92 -10.74 -7.10 -6.74
C THR A 92 -9.53 -7.38 -7.61
N ILE A 93 -8.35 -6.81 -7.28
CA ILE A 93 -7.10 -7.02 -8.02
C ILE A 93 -6.76 -8.51 -8.07
N TYR A 94 -6.81 -9.20 -6.92
CA TYR A 94 -6.54 -10.63 -6.85
C TYR A 94 -7.49 -11.46 -7.70
N THR A 95 -8.79 -11.18 -7.63
CA THR A 95 -9.80 -11.90 -8.40
C THR A 95 -9.57 -11.71 -9.90
N MET A 96 -9.30 -10.47 -10.34
CA MET A 96 -9.02 -10.17 -11.73
C MET A 96 -7.74 -10.85 -12.23
N GLU A 97 -6.68 -10.90 -11.43
CA GLU A 97 -5.44 -11.61 -11.78
C GLU A 97 -5.69 -13.12 -11.92
N LYS A 98 -6.38 -13.73 -10.96
CA LYS A 98 -6.72 -15.17 -10.98
C LYS A 98 -7.57 -15.55 -12.19
N GLU A 99 -8.45 -14.66 -12.62
CA GLU A 99 -9.30 -14.85 -13.81
C GLU A 99 -8.60 -14.51 -15.13
N GLY A 100 -7.33 -14.08 -15.10
CA GLY A 100 -6.60 -13.66 -16.30
C GLY A 100 -7.05 -12.31 -16.88
N LYS A 101 -7.74 -11.49 -16.09
CA LYS A 101 -8.34 -10.19 -16.47
C LYS A 101 -7.48 -8.99 -16.03
N LEU A 102 -6.17 -9.18 -15.91
CA LEU A 102 -5.28 -8.12 -15.45
C LEU A 102 -5.24 -6.93 -16.43
N ASP A 103 -5.43 -7.17 -17.72
CA ASP A 103 -5.51 -6.12 -18.72
C ASP A 103 -6.79 -5.28 -18.61
N GLU A 104 -7.91 -5.90 -18.17
CA GLU A 104 -9.15 -5.17 -17.85
C GLU A 104 -8.96 -4.29 -16.60
N PHE A 105 -8.21 -4.77 -15.61
CA PHE A 105 -7.82 -3.97 -14.45
C PHE A 105 -6.95 -2.78 -14.86
N LYS A 106 -5.89 -3.01 -15.65
CA LYS A 106 -5.02 -1.94 -16.19
C LYS A 106 -5.83 -0.90 -16.98
N SER A 107 -6.76 -1.36 -17.81
CA SER A 107 -7.66 -0.50 -18.59
C SER A 107 -8.59 0.33 -17.68
N SER A 108 -9.12 -0.28 -16.63
CA SER A 108 -9.97 0.40 -15.65
C SER A 108 -9.18 1.42 -14.83
N LEU A 109 -7.93 1.12 -14.47
CA LEU A 109 -7.02 2.03 -13.79
C LEU A 109 -6.70 3.27 -14.63
N MET A 110 -6.39 3.08 -15.92
CA MET A 110 -6.19 4.19 -16.86
C MET A 110 -7.47 5.01 -17.03
N LYS A 111 -8.62 4.35 -17.21
CA LYS A 111 -9.92 5.04 -17.31
C LYS A 111 -10.23 5.86 -16.06
N TYR A 112 -9.90 5.36 -14.87
CA TYR A 112 -10.08 6.07 -13.62
C TYR A 112 -9.25 7.36 -13.59
N HIS A 113 -7.98 7.32 -13.99
CA HIS A 113 -7.08 8.48 -13.95
C HIS A 113 -7.19 9.42 -15.16
N ARG A 114 -7.91 9.04 -16.22
CA ARG A 114 -8.35 9.97 -17.28
C ARG A 114 -9.50 10.88 -16.83
N ASN A 115 -10.19 10.57 -15.74
CA ASN A 115 -11.31 11.35 -15.26
C ASN A 115 -10.82 12.51 -14.37
N ALA A 116 -11.06 13.74 -14.79
CA ALA A 116 -10.62 14.94 -14.08
C ALA A 116 -11.15 15.03 -12.64
N LYS A 117 -12.38 14.56 -12.37
CA LYS A 117 -12.94 14.54 -11.01
C LYS A 117 -12.16 13.57 -10.11
N ASN A 118 -11.92 12.35 -10.60
CA ASN A 118 -11.14 11.35 -9.85
C ASN A 118 -9.70 11.82 -9.60
N VAL A 119 -9.11 12.54 -10.56
CA VAL A 119 -7.80 13.17 -10.40
C VAL A 119 -7.81 14.27 -9.33
N GLU A 120 -8.83 15.13 -9.31
CA GLU A 120 -8.95 16.16 -8.28
C GLU A 120 -9.17 15.56 -6.88
N GLU A 121 -9.96 14.48 -6.78
CA GLU A 121 -10.10 13.70 -5.55
C GLU A 121 -8.73 13.14 -5.11
N THR A 122 -7.97 12.58 -6.04
CA THR A 122 -6.61 12.09 -5.77
C THR A 122 -5.69 13.20 -5.28
N ILE A 123 -5.69 14.37 -5.93
CA ILE A 123 -4.89 15.53 -5.48
C ILE A 123 -5.30 15.94 -4.07
N SER A 124 -6.61 16.04 -3.81
CA SER A 124 -7.13 16.42 -2.49
C SER A 124 -6.67 15.45 -1.40
N GLU A 125 -6.65 14.15 -1.67
CA GLU A 125 -6.12 13.13 -0.76
C GLU A 125 -4.61 13.30 -0.53
N LEU A 126 -3.83 13.52 -1.60
CA LEU A 126 -2.38 13.70 -1.53
C LEU A 126 -2.00 14.91 -0.67
N LEU A 127 -2.74 16.01 -0.80
CA LEU A 127 -2.50 17.27 -0.08
C LEU A 127 -2.85 17.21 1.42
N GLN A 128 -3.41 16.08 1.90
CA GLN A 128 -3.54 15.82 3.34
C GLN A 128 -2.21 15.46 4.02
N SER A 129 -1.17 15.06 3.26
CA SER A 129 0.16 14.79 3.80
C SER A 129 0.97 16.08 3.92
N ASP A 130 1.50 16.37 5.10
CA ASP A 130 2.37 17.53 5.35
C ASP A 130 3.63 17.55 4.46
N VAL A 131 4.08 16.39 4.01
CA VAL A 131 5.28 16.23 3.18
C VAL A 131 4.97 16.49 1.71
N ILE A 132 3.77 16.13 1.26
CA ILE A 132 3.34 16.30 -0.13
C ILE A 132 2.71 17.67 -0.37
N LYS A 133 1.98 18.21 0.61
CA LYS A 133 1.28 19.50 0.51
C LYS A 133 2.14 20.65 -0.04
N PRO A 134 3.42 20.82 0.32
CA PRO A 134 4.28 21.86 -0.24
C PRO A 134 4.52 21.77 -1.76
N ARG A 135 4.17 20.64 -2.39
CA ARG A 135 4.36 20.35 -3.82
C ARG A 135 3.09 20.55 -4.64
N GLU A 136 2.06 21.17 -4.08
CA GLU A 136 0.74 21.30 -4.70
C GLU A 136 0.79 21.81 -6.14
N GLU A 137 1.43 22.96 -6.37
CA GLU A 137 1.49 23.58 -7.70
C GLU A 137 2.15 22.66 -8.73
N ILE A 138 3.32 22.09 -8.39
CA ILE A 138 4.06 21.16 -9.26
C ILE A 138 3.24 19.90 -9.56
N LEU A 139 2.54 19.37 -8.56
CA LEU A 139 1.70 18.20 -8.74
C LEU A 139 0.49 18.52 -9.62
N ARG A 140 -0.18 19.66 -9.43
CA ARG A 140 -1.31 20.08 -10.26
C ARG A 140 -0.90 20.18 -11.73
N ASP A 141 0.28 20.76 -12.02
CA ASP A 141 0.83 20.80 -13.38
C ASP A 141 1.09 19.39 -13.95
N ALA A 142 1.64 18.49 -13.14
CA ALA A 142 1.90 17.11 -13.56
C ALA A 142 0.60 16.32 -13.82
N PHE A 143 -0.43 16.54 -13.01
CA PHE A 143 -1.75 15.95 -13.18
C PHE A 143 -2.49 16.51 -14.39
N ASP A 144 -2.41 17.82 -14.65
CA ASP A 144 -2.92 18.43 -15.89
C ASP A 144 -2.23 17.85 -17.13
N ALA A 145 -0.90 17.69 -17.08
CA ALA A 145 -0.15 17.02 -18.12
C ALA A 145 -0.62 15.57 -18.33
N HIS A 146 -0.85 14.81 -17.26
CA HIS A 146 -1.40 13.45 -17.32
C HIS A 146 -2.77 13.42 -18.01
N LEU A 147 -3.71 14.27 -17.57
CA LEU A 147 -5.06 14.35 -18.16
C LEU A 147 -5.04 14.71 -19.65
N LYS A 148 -4.04 15.49 -20.09
CA LYS A 148 -3.82 15.86 -21.49
C LYS A 148 -3.01 14.83 -22.29
N GLY A 149 -2.69 13.67 -21.70
CA GLY A 149 -1.88 12.62 -22.35
C GLY A 149 -0.41 13.00 -22.59
N ARG A 150 0.10 14.03 -21.90
CA ARG A 150 1.47 14.53 -22.03
C ARG A 150 2.41 13.77 -21.08
N PHE A 151 2.54 12.46 -21.28
CA PHE A 151 3.30 11.59 -20.37
C PHE A 151 4.80 11.87 -20.33
N THR A 152 5.36 12.47 -21.39
CA THR A 152 6.73 12.98 -21.39
C THR A 152 6.96 14.13 -20.38
N LEU A 153 5.89 14.79 -19.93
CA LEU A 153 5.94 15.84 -18.92
C LEU A 153 5.52 15.31 -17.54
N SER A 154 4.46 14.51 -17.46
CA SER A 154 3.95 14.04 -16.16
C SER A 154 4.88 13.04 -15.47
N ILE A 155 5.44 12.07 -16.22
CA ILE A 155 6.26 10.99 -15.65
C ILE A 155 7.53 11.52 -14.94
N PRO A 156 8.37 12.38 -15.58
CA PRO A 156 9.56 12.90 -14.92
C PRO A 156 9.22 13.71 -13.66
N VAL A 157 8.14 14.48 -13.70
CA VAL A 157 7.69 15.26 -12.55
C VAL A 157 7.25 14.34 -11.42
N PHE A 158 6.37 13.36 -11.67
CA PHE A 158 5.95 12.41 -10.62
C PHE A 158 7.13 11.65 -9.99
N LEU A 159 8.08 11.19 -10.80
CA LEU A 159 9.30 10.54 -10.31
C LEU A 159 10.11 11.44 -9.38
N SER A 160 10.35 12.69 -9.79
CA SER A 160 11.11 13.66 -8.99
C SER A 160 10.39 14.04 -7.70
N GLN A 161 9.06 14.23 -7.75
CA GLN A 161 8.27 14.61 -6.59
C GLN A 161 8.17 13.47 -5.58
N LEU A 162 8.05 12.23 -6.05
CA LEU A 162 8.05 11.03 -5.20
C LEU A 162 9.38 10.92 -4.43
N GLU A 163 10.51 10.98 -5.12
CA GLU A 163 11.83 10.98 -4.48
C GLU A 163 12.00 12.13 -3.48
N GLY A 164 11.65 13.35 -3.90
CA GLY A 164 11.74 14.53 -3.04
C GLY A 164 10.89 14.40 -1.77
N ALA A 165 9.69 13.82 -1.86
CA ALA A 165 8.83 13.62 -0.71
C ALA A 165 9.48 12.67 0.32
N PHE A 166 10.07 11.56 -0.12
CA PHE A 166 10.75 10.64 0.79
C PHE A 166 11.99 11.26 1.44
N TRP A 167 12.76 12.07 0.70
CA TRP A 167 13.88 12.81 1.28
C TRP A 167 13.42 13.79 2.36
N ASP A 168 12.40 14.58 2.08
CA ASP A 168 11.83 15.54 3.04
C ASP A 168 11.33 14.83 4.30
N TYR A 169 10.60 13.72 4.15
CA TYR A 169 10.18 12.90 5.29
C TYR A 169 11.38 12.34 6.06
N GLY A 170 12.36 11.76 5.37
CA GLY A 170 13.58 11.24 5.98
C GLY A 170 14.29 12.32 6.80
N SER A 171 14.33 13.57 6.32
CA SER A 171 14.84 14.70 7.08
C SER A 171 13.96 15.06 8.28
N LYS A 172 12.63 15.08 8.11
CA LYS A 172 11.66 15.34 9.19
C LYS A 172 11.81 14.36 10.35
N VAL A 173 12.00 13.07 10.07
CA VAL A 173 12.12 12.02 11.11
C VAL A 173 13.55 11.77 11.57
N GLY A 174 14.51 12.61 11.15
CA GLY A 174 15.91 12.50 11.57
C GLY A 174 16.67 11.30 11.02
N ILE A 175 16.12 10.60 10.03
CA ILE A 175 16.81 9.56 9.27
C ILE A 175 17.86 10.19 8.36
N VAL A 176 17.56 11.37 7.79
CA VAL A 176 18.44 12.13 6.89
C VAL A 176 18.91 13.42 7.57
N LYS A 177 20.22 13.66 7.63
CA LYS A 177 20.80 14.95 8.01
C LYS A 177 21.81 15.40 6.96
N GLY A 178 21.40 16.35 6.11
CA GLY A 178 22.18 16.68 4.91
C GLY A 178 22.26 15.48 3.97
N GLN A 179 23.47 15.06 3.62
CA GLN A 179 23.70 13.83 2.84
C GLN A 179 23.94 12.59 3.72
N VAL A 180 23.78 12.67 5.04
CA VAL A 180 24.05 11.54 5.94
C VAL A 180 22.74 10.85 6.29
N VAL A 181 22.70 9.53 6.18
CA VAL A 181 21.58 8.71 6.61
C VAL A 181 21.99 7.75 7.70
N LYS A 182 21.15 7.65 8.72
CA LYS A 182 21.26 6.65 9.78
C LYS A 182 20.66 5.33 9.30
N LEU A 183 21.51 4.31 9.17
CA LEU A 183 21.11 2.97 8.76
C LEU A 183 20.51 2.19 9.94
N ARG A 184 19.85 1.06 9.64
CA ARG A 184 19.26 0.12 10.62
C ARG A 184 20.19 -0.31 11.76
N ASN A 185 21.48 -0.46 11.48
CA ASN A 185 22.49 -0.84 12.47
C ASN A 185 23.04 0.36 13.28
N GLY A 186 22.38 1.52 13.20
CA GLY A 186 22.79 2.76 13.85
C GLY A 186 24.00 3.44 13.22
N THR A 187 24.55 2.89 12.13
CA THR A 187 25.71 3.48 11.45
C THR A 187 25.25 4.63 10.55
N GLU A 188 25.99 5.72 10.56
CA GLU A 188 25.77 6.84 9.65
C GLU A 188 26.57 6.64 8.36
N THR A 189 25.95 6.88 7.21
CA THR A 189 26.64 6.83 5.91
C THR A 189 26.23 8.01 5.04
N LYS A 190 27.16 8.50 4.21
CA LYS A 190 26.79 9.44 3.16
C LYS A 190 25.96 8.71 2.12
N LEU A 191 24.72 9.15 1.98
CA LEU A 191 23.75 8.60 1.07
C LEU A 191 23.71 9.48 -0.19
N HIS A 192 24.00 8.85 -1.32
CA HIS A 192 24.03 9.50 -2.63
C HIS A 192 22.87 9.05 -3.52
N SER A 193 21.94 8.24 -3.01
CA SER A 193 20.88 7.67 -3.84
C SER A 193 19.62 7.32 -3.05
N PHE A 194 18.46 7.64 -3.62
CA PHE A 194 17.14 7.39 -3.02
C PHE A 194 16.87 5.91 -2.72
N GLU A 195 17.45 5.01 -3.51
CA GLU A 195 17.32 3.56 -3.33
C GLU A 195 17.82 3.12 -1.96
N LYS A 196 18.93 3.68 -1.49
CA LYS A 196 19.45 3.33 -0.16
C LYS A 196 18.58 3.88 0.98
N LEU A 197 17.85 4.97 0.75
CA LEU A 197 16.88 5.50 1.72
C LEU A 197 15.73 4.50 1.87
N LEU A 198 15.19 4.02 0.76
CA LEU A 198 14.12 3.01 0.76
C LEU A 198 14.59 1.64 1.24
N ASP A 199 15.79 1.20 0.88
CA ASP A 199 16.28 -0.15 1.21
C ASP A 199 16.77 -0.25 2.67
N LYS A 200 17.45 0.79 3.17
CA LYS A 200 18.26 0.67 4.40
C LYS A 200 17.78 1.48 5.59
N SER A 201 16.69 2.23 5.46
CA SER A 201 16.09 2.95 6.58
C SER A 201 14.85 2.23 7.11
N GLU A 202 14.36 2.67 8.26
CA GLU A 202 13.12 2.17 8.88
C GLU A 202 11.88 2.42 7.98
N ILE A 203 11.94 3.41 7.08
CA ILE A 203 10.89 3.68 6.07
C ILE A 203 10.69 2.44 5.18
N GLY A 204 11.80 1.78 4.84
CA GLY A 204 11.82 0.58 4.03
C GLY A 204 11.16 -0.62 4.68
N ASP A 205 11.22 -0.74 6.00
CA ASP A 205 10.68 -1.91 6.71
C ASP A 205 9.17 -1.87 6.82
N VAL A 206 8.60 -0.68 7.06
CA VAL A 206 7.15 -0.49 7.10
C VAL A 206 6.52 -0.69 5.72
N TYR A 207 7.26 -0.35 4.64
CA TYR A 207 6.77 -0.41 3.26
C TYR A 207 7.71 -1.20 2.35
N LYS A 208 8.11 -2.39 2.81
CA LYS A 208 9.09 -3.24 2.13
C LYS A 208 8.70 -3.56 0.70
N LYS A 209 7.44 -3.89 0.45
CA LYS A 209 6.95 -4.23 -0.90
C LYS A 209 6.96 -3.05 -1.86
N PHE A 210 6.57 -1.87 -1.38
CA PHE A 210 6.70 -0.64 -2.16
C PHE A 210 8.17 -0.35 -2.49
N SER A 211 9.05 -0.47 -1.50
CA SER A 211 10.49 -0.25 -1.67
C SER A 211 11.10 -1.24 -2.67
N GLU A 212 10.78 -2.53 -2.54
CA GLU A 212 11.18 -3.58 -3.49
C GLU A 212 10.68 -3.30 -4.91
N TRP A 213 9.41 -2.91 -5.07
CA TRP A 213 8.84 -2.55 -6.36
C TRP A 213 9.52 -1.31 -6.95
N TYR A 214 9.66 -0.24 -6.16
CA TYR A 214 10.27 1.00 -6.63
C TYR A 214 11.72 0.79 -7.06
N VAL A 215 12.52 0.11 -6.23
CA VAL A 215 13.92 -0.17 -6.55
C VAL A 215 14.05 -1.08 -7.78
N SER A 216 13.23 -2.12 -7.89
CA SER A 216 13.33 -3.08 -9.00
C SER A 216 12.74 -2.59 -10.32
N LYS A 217 11.70 -1.75 -10.30
CA LYS A 217 10.96 -1.34 -11.51
C LYS A 217 11.21 0.11 -11.89
N GLN A 218 11.37 0.99 -10.92
CA GLN A 218 11.39 2.43 -11.15
C GLN A 218 12.77 3.06 -10.99
N SER A 219 13.66 2.59 -10.12
CA SER A 219 14.94 3.26 -9.87
C SER A 219 15.81 3.42 -11.14
N GLN A 220 16.07 2.33 -11.86
CA GLN A 220 16.89 2.38 -13.08
C GLN A 220 16.20 3.23 -14.15
N LYS A 221 14.91 2.97 -14.37
CA LYS A 221 14.08 3.70 -15.33
C LYS A 221 14.07 5.20 -15.03
N ARG A 222 13.94 5.58 -13.76
CA ARG A 222 13.98 6.96 -13.27
C ARG A 222 15.31 7.61 -13.61
N ASN A 223 16.43 6.97 -13.25
CA ASN A 223 17.76 7.51 -13.54
C ASN A 223 17.95 7.71 -15.04
N ASP A 224 17.54 6.75 -15.86
CA ASP A 224 17.68 6.86 -17.31
C ASP A 224 16.75 7.92 -17.92
N ILE A 225 15.53 8.08 -17.42
CA ILE A 225 14.60 9.15 -17.84
C ILE A 225 15.15 10.52 -17.47
N LEU A 226 15.50 10.73 -16.20
CA LEU A 226 15.94 12.05 -15.71
C LEU A 226 17.29 12.49 -16.29
N HIS A 227 18.13 11.54 -16.71
CA HIS A 227 19.37 11.83 -17.44
C HIS A 227 19.23 11.81 -18.97
N GLY A 228 18.02 11.64 -19.51
CA GLY A 228 17.75 11.64 -20.96
C GLY A 228 18.33 10.45 -21.73
N ARG A 229 18.68 9.36 -21.04
CA ARG A 229 19.17 8.11 -21.64
C ARG A 229 18.04 7.23 -22.16
N LEU A 230 16.89 7.30 -21.48
CA LEU A 230 15.64 6.71 -21.95
C LEU A 230 14.73 7.85 -22.38
N ILE A 231 14.41 7.93 -23.67
CA ILE A 231 13.57 9.00 -24.26
C ILE A 231 12.18 8.52 -24.71
N HIS A 232 12.01 7.20 -24.87
CA HIS A 232 10.76 6.56 -25.26
C HIS A 232 10.03 5.96 -24.05
N TYR A 233 9.83 6.78 -23.01
CA TYR A 233 9.21 6.38 -21.74
C TYR A 233 7.75 6.81 -21.60
N ALA A 234 7.19 7.49 -22.59
CA ALA A 234 5.83 8.00 -22.54
C ALA A 234 4.83 6.84 -22.58
N ASP A 235 4.32 6.47 -21.41
CA ASP A 235 3.35 5.40 -21.24
C ASP A 235 2.31 5.79 -20.18
N GLU A 236 1.04 5.58 -20.51
CA GLU A 236 -0.06 5.98 -19.64
C GLU A 236 -0.14 5.14 -18.37
N LEU A 237 0.10 3.84 -18.48
CA LEU A 237 0.02 2.91 -17.37
C LEU A 237 1.14 3.21 -16.36
N ASP A 238 2.35 3.49 -16.84
CA ASP A 238 3.45 3.97 -16.01
C ASP A 238 3.09 5.26 -15.29
N SER A 239 2.48 6.22 -15.98
CA SER A 239 2.01 7.46 -15.34
C SER A 239 0.96 7.17 -14.27
N CYS A 240 0.05 6.21 -14.49
CA CYS A 240 -0.93 5.78 -13.48
C CYS A 240 -0.28 5.09 -12.28
N HIS A 241 0.71 4.22 -12.51
CA HIS A 241 1.48 3.58 -11.44
C HIS A 241 2.22 4.62 -10.59
N LEU A 242 2.75 5.68 -11.19
CA LEU A 242 3.40 6.77 -10.45
C LEU A 242 2.42 7.61 -9.63
N ILE A 243 1.21 7.83 -10.12
CA ILE A 243 0.13 8.45 -9.32
C ILE A 243 -0.21 7.57 -8.12
N LEU A 244 -0.37 6.26 -8.32
CA LEU A 244 -0.57 5.32 -7.22
C LEU A 244 0.62 5.32 -6.25
N ALA A 245 1.85 5.40 -6.74
CA ALA A 245 3.05 5.48 -5.90
C ALA A 245 3.08 6.77 -5.05
N LEU A 246 2.63 7.90 -5.58
CA LEU A 246 2.44 9.13 -4.80
C LEU A 246 1.37 8.95 -3.73
N ARG A 247 0.28 8.22 -4.02
CA ARG A 247 -0.75 7.90 -3.01
C ARG A 247 -0.21 6.97 -1.94
N VAL A 248 0.64 5.99 -2.30
CA VAL A 248 1.38 5.19 -1.31
C VAL A 248 2.16 6.15 -0.42
N ALA A 249 3.03 6.98 -1.00
CA ALA A 249 3.88 7.91 -0.26
C ALA A 249 3.06 8.84 0.63
N ALA A 250 1.92 9.37 0.17
CA ALA A 250 1.05 10.21 0.99
C ALA A 250 0.53 9.52 2.24
N ASN A 251 0.30 8.21 2.17
CA ASN A 251 -0.13 7.39 3.31
C ASN A 251 1.04 7.00 4.22
N ILE A 252 2.23 6.79 3.65
CA ILE A 252 3.46 6.51 4.40
C ILE A 252 3.90 7.74 5.20
N LEU A 253 3.90 8.91 4.57
CA LEU A 253 4.60 10.11 5.02
C LEU A 253 3.67 11.10 5.75
N ARG A 254 2.63 10.60 6.42
CA ARG A 254 1.74 11.43 7.26
C ARG A 254 2.44 11.83 8.55
#